data_AF-A0A6H5K049-F1
#
_entry.id   AF-A0A6H5K049-F1
#
_cell.length_a   1.000
_cell.length_b   1.000
_cell.length_c   1.000
_cell.angle_alpha   90.00
_cell.angle_beta   90.00
_cell.angle_gamma   90.00
#
_symmetry.space_group_name_H-M   'P 1'
#
loop_
_entity.id
_entity.type
_entity.pdbx_description
1 polymer ?
#
loop_
_entity_poly.entity_id
_entity_poly.type
_entity_poly.pdbx_seq_one_letter_code
_entity_poly.pdbx_strand_id
1 'polypeptide(L)'
;MGDKFPGLKCGDPSIDKLVLCKRAGCLLELFVLNQQRDSRAPTKRRAKRGPKWTCAPEPVKQLKRRCVDRYCTSPATLEALLGVVSISGCVLDMCGGTDDAVAIRLRDTCQVLTNDVGPRLSPATNLDASSASFTDDFLAAHHGQQPDWIVTSPPYKGALAFVKAALTVAKKGVALKLPLSFLEPCADRAGWLQANPPALCMMMSRARYQPAHVRVGEFWGVWYPPGS
;
A
#
# COMPACT_ATOMS: atom_id res chain seq x y z
N MET A 1 26.60 -11.14 -14.51
CA MET A 1 25.77 -10.56 -15.58
C MET A 1 24.53 -10.03 -14.88
N GLY A 2 24.35 -8.71 -14.85
CA GLY A 2 23.27 -8.07 -14.09
C GLY A 2 22.04 -7.93 -14.97
N ASP A 3 20.97 -8.64 -14.63
CA ASP A 3 19.70 -8.49 -15.30
C ASP A 3 19.15 -7.09 -15.05
N LYS A 4 18.86 -6.41 -16.15
CA LYS A 4 18.18 -5.12 -16.17
C LYS A 4 16.73 -5.37 -15.76
N PHE A 5 16.32 -4.83 -14.61
CA PHE A 5 14.91 -4.75 -14.22
C PHE A 5 14.07 -4.20 -15.39
N PRO A 6 13.05 -4.92 -15.88
CA PRO A 6 12.31 -4.51 -17.05
C PRO A 6 11.28 -3.42 -16.70
N GLY A 7 11.31 -2.32 -17.45
CA GLY A 7 10.13 -1.49 -17.72
C GLY A 7 9.83 -0.33 -16.77
N LEU A 8 10.63 0.74 -16.84
CA LEU A 8 10.20 2.07 -16.40
C LEU A 8 10.37 3.07 -17.55
N LYS A 9 9.27 3.55 -18.13
CA LYS A 9 9.32 4.64 -19.12
C LYS A 9 9.46 5.98 -18.37
N CYS A 10 10.65 6.56 -18.44
CA CYS A 10 10.92 7.92 -17.98
C CYS A 10 10.17 8.91 -18.89
N GLY A 11 9.32 9.81 -18.35
CA GLY A 11 8.73 10.87 -19.18
C GLY A 11 7.41 11.53 -18.74
N ASP A 12 6.75 11.11 -17.66
CA ASP A 12 5.54 11.82 -17.19
C ASP A 12 5.93 13.07 -16.38
N PRO A 13 5.57 14.29 -16.81
CA PRO A 13 5.90 15.53 -16.10
C PRO A 13 5.21 15.69 -14.74
N SER A 14 4.26 14.80 -14.40
CA SER A 14 3.58 14.79 -13.10
C SER A 14 4.28 13.94 -12.03
N ILE A 15 5.36 13.23 -12.37
CA ILE A 15 6.05 12.30 -11.46
C ILE A 15 7.55 12.57 -11.43
N ASP A 16 8.05 13.02 -10.28
CA ASP A 16 9.49 13.18 -10.03
C ASP A 16 10.11 11.87 -9.55
N LYS A 17 11.15 11.40 -10.24
CA LYS A 17 11.93 10.19 -9.86
C LYS A 17 13.16 10.60 -9.04
N LEU A 18 13.30 10.07 -7.83
CA LEU A 18 14.46 10.22 -6.97
C LEU A 18 15.06 8.84 -6.65
N VAL A 19 16.32 8.61 -7.04
CA VAL A 19 17.04 7.37 -6.67
C VAL A 19 17.61 7.54 -5.27
N LEU A 20 17.12 6.78 -4.30
CA LEU A 20 17.51 6.89 -2.88
C LEU A 20 18.73 6.03 -2.53
N CYS A 21 18.97 4.93 -3.25
CA CYS A 21 20.08 4.03 -3.01
C CYS A 21 20.76 3.64 -4.33
N LYS A 22 22.08 3.82 -4.41
CA LYS A 22 22.92 3.42 -5.57
C LYS A 22 23.82 2.22 -5.26
N ARG A 23 23.54 1.46 -4.20
CA ARG A 23 24.37 0.33 -3.81
C ARG A 23 24.18 -0.80 -4.82
N ALA A 24 25.26 -1.49 -5.20
CA ALA A 24 25.16 -2.63 -6.12
C ALA A 24 24.18 -3.68 -5.57
N GLY A 25 23.13 -4.01 -6.34
CA GLY A 25 22.06 -4.93 -5.93
C GLY A 25 20.91 -4.30 -5.11
N CYS A 26 20.95 -3.00 -4.80
CA CYS A 26 19.90 -2.30 -4.08
C CYS A 26 19.45 -1.07 -4.88
N LEU A 27 18.48 -1.26 -5.75
CA LEU A 27 17.81 -0.16 -6.46
C LEU A 27 16.58 0.24 -5.64
N LEU A 28 16.73 1.24 -4.77
CA LEU A 28 15.58 1.88 -4.12
C LEU A 28 15.24 3.14 -4.90
N GLU A 29 14.11 3.11 -5.59
CA GLU A 29 13.59 4.25 -6.33
C GLU A 29 12.38 4.85 -5.62
N LEU A 30 12.42 6.17 -5.42
CA LEU A 30 11.35 6.99 -4.88
C LEU A 30 10.68 7.73 -6.02
N PHE A 31 9.36 7.62 -6.12
CA PHE A 31 8.58 8.40 -7.07
C PHE A 31 7.65 9.33 -6.29
N VAL A 32 7.67 10.62 -6.61
CA VAL A 32 6.89 11.66 -5.96
C VAL A 32 5.90 12.21 -6.97
N LEU A 33 4.61 12.07 -6.69
CA LEU A 33 3.56 12.61 -7.55
C LEU A 33 3.36 14.11 -7.26
N ASN A 34 3.59 14.93 -8.27
CA ASN A 34 3.51 16.38 -8.19
C ASN A 34 2.06 16.81 -8.49
N GLN A 35 1.21 16.88 -7.46
CA GLN A 35 -0.12 17.46 -7.64
C GLN A 35 0.02 18.97 -7.84
N GLN A 36 -0.26 19.45 -9.06
CA GLN A 36 -0.36 20.88 -9.32
C GLN A 36 -1.36 21.49 -8.33
N ARG A 37 -0.86 22.39 -7.49
CA ARG A 37 -1.71 23.14 -6.57
C ARG A 37 -2.53 24.12 -7.39
N ASP A 38 -3.85 24.02 -7.31
CA ASP A 38 -4.71 25.15 -7.62
C ASP A 38 -4.18 26.38 -6.86
N SER A 39 -3.87 27.43 -7.61
CA SER A 39 -3.30 28.70 -7.18
C SER A 39 -4.32 29.52 -6.38
N ARG A 40 -4.78 28.99 -5.23
CA ARG A 40 -5.53 29.80 -4.27
C ARG A 40 -4.57 30.53 -3.35
N ALA A 41 -4.67 31.86 -3.37
CA ALA A 41 -3.87 32.76 -2.55
C ALA A 41 -3.93 32.35 -1.05
N PRO A 42 -2.80 32.37 -0.33
CA PRO A 42 -2.75 31.97 1.06
C PRO A 42 -3.52 32.99 1.93
N THR A 43 -4.66 32.58 2.47
CA THR A 43 -5.34 33.35 3.53
C THR A 43 -4.46 33.40 4.76
N LYS A 44 -4.08 34.62 5.17
CA LYS A 44 -3.32 34.92 6.39
C LYS A 44 -4.06 34.41 7.63
N ARG A 45 -3.80 33.17 8.05
CA ARG A 45 -4.23 32.68 9.38
C ARG A 45 -3.23 33.14 10.43
N ARG A 46 -3.68 34.08 11.26
CA ARG A 46 -2.98 34.57 12.46
C ARG A 46 -2.69 33.37 13.37
N ALA A 47 -1.40 33.10 13.63
CA ALA A 47 -0.98 32.02 14.51
C ALA A 47 -1.47 32.31 15.94
N LYS A 48 -2.46 31.54 16.42
CA LYS A 48 -2.75 31.48 17.86
C LYS A 48 -1.62 30.68 18.52
N ARG A 49 -0.89 31.32 19.44
CA ARG A 49 0.09 30.63 20.30
C ARG A 49 -0.65 29.52 21.05
N GLY A 50 -0.33 28.27 20.74
CA GLY A 50 -0.83 27.11 21.46
C GLY A 50 -0.28 27.09 22.90
N PRO A 51 -0.94 26.37 23.81
CA PRO A 51 -0.48 26.26 25.19
C PRO A 51 0.92 25.63 25.25
N LYS A 52 1.71 26.10 26.21
CA LYS A 52 3.06 25.61 26.50
C LYS A 52 2.93 24.15 26.96
N TRP A 53 3.60 23.22 26.29
CA TRP A 53 3.63 21.81 26.66
C TRP A 53 4.41 21.67 27.97
N THR A 54 3.73 21.40 29.08
CA THR A 54 4.38 21.29 30.39
C THR A 54 4.43 19.87 30.95
N CYS A 55 3.64 18.91 30.45
CA CYS A 55 3.71 17.50 30.84
C CYS A 55 3.24 16.58 29.70
N ALA A 56 3.76 15.35 29.63
CA ALA A 56 3.22 14.30 28.76
C ALA A 56 1.77 14.01 29.16
N PRO A 57 0.80 14.00 28.22
CA PRO A 57 -0.58 13.65 28.54
C PRO A 57 -0.65 12.19 28.99
N GLU A 58 -1.45 11.92 30.02
CA GLU A 58 -1.74 10.54 30.45
C GLU A 58 -2.25 9.70 29.27
N PRO A 59 -1.90 8.40 29.21
CA PRO A 59 -2.34 7.52 28.13
C PRO A 59 -3.87 7.45 28.13
N VAL A 60 -4.46 8.08 27.10
CA VAL A 60 -5.90 8.08 26.89
C VAL A 60 -6.38 6.63 26.81
N LYS A 61 -7.31 6.28 27.72
CA LYS A 61 -8.05 5.01 27.74
C LYS A 61 -8.40 4.57 26.30
N GLN A 62 -8.00 3.33 25.98
CA GLN A 62 -8.21 2.61 24.72
C GLN A 62 -9.28 3.22 23.80
N LEU A 63 -8.84 3.80 22.68
CA LEU A 63 -9.70 4.08 21.54
C LEU A 63 -10.41 2.79 21.14
N LYS A 64 -11.72 2.71 21.41
CA LYS A 64 -12.61 1.69 20.84
C LYS A 64 -12.40 1.71 19.32
N ARG A 65 -11.86 0.61 18.78
CA ARG A 65 -11.57 0.44 17.36
C ARG A 65 -12.84 0.71 16.55
N ARG A 66 -12.73 1.40 15.42
CA ARG A 66 -13.80 1.39 14.42
C ARG A 66 -13.96 -0.04 13.92
N CYS A 67 -15.21 -0.47 13.78
CA CYS A 67 -15.55 -1.75 13.17
C CYS A 67 -15.05 -1.70 11.72
N VAL A 68 -13.91 -2.36 11.46
CA VAL A 68 -13.19 -2.48 10.18
C VAL A 68 -12.37 -1.23 9.81
N ASP A 69 -11.09 -1.26 10.18
CA ASP A 69 -10.05 -0.24 9.90
C ASP A 69 -9.69 -0.18 8.40
N ARG A 70 -10.66 0.23 7.56
CA ARG A 70 -10.56 0.21 6.09
C ARG A 70 -10.08 1.54 5.53
N TYR A 71 -9.09 1.48 4.64
CA TYR A 71 -8.49 2.64 3.98
C TYR A 71 -8.67 2.55 2.47
N CYS A 72 -9.87 2.87 1.97
CA CYS A 72 -10.19 2.69 0.55
C CYS A 72 -9.15 3.35 -0.38
N THR A 73 -8.75 2.63 -1.42
CA THR A 73 -7.91 3.16 -2.49
C THR A 73 -8.73 4.11 -3.36
N SER A 74 -8.22 5.31 -3.61
CA SER A 74 -8.85 6.21 -4.57
C SER A 74 -8.43 5.85 -6.00
N PRO A 75 -9.28 6.09 -7.03
CA PRO A 75 -8.89 5.88 -8.41
C PRO A 75 -7.60 6.62 -8.80
N ALA A 76 -7.46 7.88 -8.39
CA ALA A 76 -6.26 8.69 -8.69
C ALA A 76 -4.97 8.07 -8.13
N THR A 77 -5.01 7.53 -6.91
CA THR A 77 -3.84 6.85 -6.31
C THR A 77 -3.52 5.53 -7.00
N LEU A 78 -4.51 4.85 -7.58
CA LEU A 78 -4.30 3.63 -8.33
C LEU A 78 -3.74 3.91 -9.73
N GLU A 79 -4.28 4.90 -10.45
CA GLU A 79 -3.73 5.30 -11.76
C GLU A 79 -2.27 5.73 -11.65
N ALA A 80 -1.91 6.43 -10.58
CA ALA A 80 -0.52 6.77 -10.30
C ALA A 80 0.37 5.52 -10.25
N LEU A 81 -0.04 4.48 -9.49
CA LEU A 81 0.67 3.20 -9.43
C LEU A 81 0.79 2.56 -10.83
N LEU A 82 -0.30 2.54 -11.59
CA LEU A 82 -0.32 1.93 -12.93
C LEU A 82 0.50 2.71 -13.96
N GLY A 83 0.76 4.00 -13.72
CA GLY A 83 1.67 4.81 -14.53
C GLY A 83 3.14 4.40 -14.40
N VAL A 84 3.51 3.69 -13.33
CA VAL A 84 4.91 3.29 -13.06
C VAL A 84 5.12 1.78 -12.96
N VAL A 85 4.10 0.99 -12.66
CA VAL A 85 4.20 -0.47 -12.50
C VAL A 85 3.27 -1.15 -13.49
N SER A 86 3.83 -2.05 -14.29
CA SER A 86 3.06 -2.87 -15.23
C SER A 86 2.45 -4.08 -14.52
N ILE A 87 1.16 -4.01 -14.24
CA ILE A 87 0.39 -5.07 -13.57
C ILE A 87 -0.41 -5.85 -14.62
N SER A 88 -0.30 -7.17 -14.61
CA SER A 88 -0.97 -8.06 -15.59
C SER A 88 -1.18 -9.46 -15.04
N GLY A 89 -2.06 -10.23 -15.68
CA GLY A 89 -2.37 -11.61 -15.30
C GLY A 89 -3.47 -11.70 -14.25
N CYS A 90 -3.31 -12.62 -13.30
CA CYS A 90 -4.22 -12.79 -12.16
C CYS A 90 -3.80 -11.87 -11.00
N VAL A 91 -4.68 -10.96 -10.60
CA VAL A 91 -4.47 -10.01 -9.50
C VAL A 91 -5.37 -10.37 -8.33
N LEU A 92 -4.83 -10.38 -7.12
CA LEU A 92 -5.60 -10.47 -5.89
C LEU A 92 -5.63 -9.12 -5.16
N ASP A 93 -6.83 -8.62 -4.87
CA ASP A 93 -7.05 -7.63 -3.82
C ASP A 93 -7.41 -8.36 -2.51
N MET A 94 -6.43 -8.51 -1.62
CA MET A 94 -6.58 -9.35 -0.41
C MET A 94 -7.39 -8.72 0.72
N CYS A 95 -7.73 -7.43 0.62
CA CYS A 95 -8.49 -6.67 1.61
C CYS A 95 -9.53 -5.76 0.92
N GLY A 96 -10.13 -6.26 -0.15
CA GLY A 96 -10.98 -5.48 -1.03
C GLY A 96 -12.16 -6.26 -1.59
N GLY A 97 -13.17 -5.50 -2.02
CA GLY A 97 -14.38 -5.99 -2.64
C GLY A 97 -14.40 -5.86 -4.15
N THR A 98 -15.43 -6.43 -4.76
CA THR A 98 -15.68 -6.32 -6.21
C THR A 98 -15.98 -4.89 -6.68
N ASP A 99 -16.50 -4.05 -5.77
CA ASP A 99 -16.82 -2.64 -6.03
C ASP A 99 -15.70 -1.66 -5.64
N ASP A 100 -14.52 -2.16 -5.24
CA ASP A 100 -13.39 -1.29 -4.92
C ASP A 100 -12.64 -0.82 -6.15
N ALA A 101 -11.99 0.35 -6.02
CA ALA A 101 -11.24 0.97 -7.12
C ALA A 101 -10.22 0.01 -7.76
N VAL A 102 -9.55 -0.83 -6.97
CA VAL A 102 -8.60 -1.84 -7.48
C VAL A 102 -9.31 -2.84 -8.38
N ALA A 103 -10.38 -3.46 -7.88
CA ALA A 103 -11.13 -4.46 -8.63
C ALA A 103 -11.80 -3.86 -9.87
N ILE A 104 -12.48 -2.73 -9.73
CA ILE A 104 -13.13 -2.00 -10.82
C ILE A 104 -12.15 -1.66 -11.94
N ARG A 105 -10.94 -1.21 -11.58
CA ARG A 105 -9.98 -0.71 -12.57
C ARG A 105 -9.19 -1.81 -13.25
N LEU A 106 -8.78 -2.85 -12.50
CA LEU A 106 -7.90 -3.89 -13.02
C LEU A 106 -8.65 -4.99 -13.78
N ARG A 107 -9.95 -5.19 -13.53
CA ARG A 107 -10.76 -6.19 -14.25
C ARG A 107 -10.87 -5.94 -15.76
N ASP A 108 -10.58 -4.73 -16.22
CA ASP A 108 -10.55 -4.41 -17.66
C ASP A 108 -9.33 -5.03 -18.36
N THR A 109 -8.27 -5.35 -17.62
CA THR A 109 -6.99 -5.83 -18.18
C THR A 109 -6.43 -7.08 -17.49
N CYS A 110 -7.01 -7.50 -16.37
CA CYS A 110 -6.53 -8.58 -15.51
C CYS A 110 -7.70 -9.47 -15.07
N GLN A 111 -7.39 -10.73 -14.75
CA GLN A 111 -8.29 -11.55 -13.94
C GLN A 111 -8.19 -11.07 -12.49
N VAL A 112 -9.29 -10.60 -11.89
CA VAL A 112 -9.27 -10.10 -10.51
C VAL A 112 -9.93 -11.09 -9.56
N LEU A 113 -9.21 -11.44 -8.51
CA LEU A 113 -9.70 -12.13 -7.31
C LEU A 113 -9.82 -11.12 -6.17
N THR A 114 -10.82 -11.31 -5.31
CA THR A 114 -11.07 -10.42 -4.17
C THR A 114 -11.20 -11.23 -2.89
N ASN A 115 -10.64 -10.72 -1.80
CA ASN A 115 -10.79 -11.27 -0.45
C ASN A 115 -11.01 -10.11 0.52
N ASP A 116 -11.90 -10.28 1.49
CA ASP A 116 -11.99 -9.40 2.65
C ASP A 116 -12.54 -10.17 3.85
N VAL A 117 -11.99 -9.93 5.04
CA VAL A 117 -12.47 -10.60 6.27
C VAL A 117 -13.95 -10.31 6.56
N GLY A 118 -14.49 -9.21 6.04
CA GLY A 118 -15.88 -8.83 6.15
C GLY A 118 -16.70 -9.20 4.90
N PRO A 119 -17.91 -9.79 5.05
CA PRO A 119 -18.75 -10.15 3.92
C PRO A 119 -19.39 -8.95 3.20
N ARG A 120 -19.27 -7.74 3.76
CA ARG A 120 -19.97 -6.54 3.26
C ARG A 120 -19.52 -6.08 1.88
N LEU A 121 -18.36 -6.52 1.41
CA LEU A 121 -17.74 -6.05 0.18
C LEU A 121 -17.94 -7.02 -0.99
N SER A 122 -18.78 -8.04 -0.79
CA SER A 122 -19.00 -9.13 -1.73
C SER A 122 -17.69 -9.70 -2.32
N PRO A 123 -16.67 -10.01 -1.48
CA PRO A 123 -15.43 -10.59 -1.98
C PRO A 123 -15.66 -12.05 -2.43
N ALA A 124 -14.76 -12.56 -3.27
CA ALA A 124 -14.81 -13.97 -3.68
C ALA A 124 -14.55 -14.92 -2.50
N THR A 125 -13.74 -14.49 -1.53
CA THR A 125 -13.47 -15.23 -0.28
C THR A 125 -13.50 -14.31 0.94
N ASN A 126 -13.76 -14.89 2.13
CA ASN A 126 -13.82 -14.16 3.40
C ASN A 126 -12.74 -14.62 4.40
N LEU A 127 -11.49 -14.73 3.94
CA LEU A 127 -10.36 -15.16 4.74
C LEU A 127 -9.69 -13.98 5.45
N ASP A 128 -9.14 -14.23 6.65
CA ASP A 128 -8.32 -13.24 7.36
C ASP A 128 -6.90 -13.21 6.77
N ALA A 129 -6.62 -12.22 5.93
CA ALA A 129 -5.32 -12.02 5.31
C ALA A 129 -4.16 -11.69 6.27
N SER A 130 -4.46 -11.45 7.56
CA SER A 130 -3.45 -11.32 8.60
C SER A 130 -3.11 -12.63 9.31
N SER A 131 -3.90 -13.69 9.09
CA SER A 131 -3.69 -15.01 9.66
C SER A 131 -2.43 -15.68 9.09
N ALA A 132 -1.72 -16.43 9.94
CA ALA A 132 -0.61 -17.27 9.51
C ALA A 132 -1.05 -18.38 8.53
N SER A 133 -2.32 -18.81 8.60
CA SER A 133 -2.90 -19.83 7.70
C SER A 133 -3.37 -19.27 6.36
N PHE A 134 -3.38 -17.95 6.18
CA PHE A 134 -4.03 -17.32 5.02
C PHE A 134 -3.52 -17.87 3.69
N THR A 135 -2.21 -18.07 3.53
CA THR A 135 -1.62 -18.61 2.31
C THR A 135 -2.21 -19.97 1.97
N ASP A 136 -2.23 -20.89 2.92
CA ASP A 136 -2.71 -22.26 2.70
C ASP A 136 -4.21 -22.27 2.45
N ASP A 137 -4.97 -21.49 3.23
CA ASP A 137 -6.43 -21.37 3.11
C ASP A 137 -6.81 -20.76 1.74
N PHE A 138 -6.11 -19.72 1.31
CA PHE A 138 -6.33 -19.07 0.01
C PHE A 138 -6.02 -20.03 -1.13
N LEU A 139 -4.88 -20.71 -1.09
CA LEU A 139 -4.50 -21.67 -2.13
C LEU A 139 -5.46 -22.84 -2.18
N ALA A 140 -5.92 -23.35 -1.04
CA ALA A 140 -6.95 -24.39 -1.01
C ALA A 140 -8.26 -23.92 -1.64
N ALA A 141 -8.72 -22.71 -1.30
CA ALA A 141 -9.94 -22.11 -1.86
C ALA A 141 -9.86 -21.86 -3.38
N HIS A 142 -8.65 -21.68 -3.91
CA HIS A 142 -8.40 -21.42 -5.33
C HIS A 142 -7.68 -22.58 -6.05
N HIS A 143 -7.81 -23.81 -5.58
CA HIS A 143 -7.26 -25.02 -6.23
C HIS A 143 -5.75 -24.94 -6.54
N GLY A 144 -4.98 -24.32 -5.66
CA GLY A 144 -3.54 -24.11 -5.81
C GLY A 144 -3.17 -22.95 -6.74
N GLN A 145 -4.14 -22.20 -7.27
CA GLN A 145 -3.88 -21.06 -8.12
C GLN A 145 -3.33 -19.88 -7.30
N GLN A 146 -2.02 -19.65 -7.42
CA GLN A 146 -1.38 -18.42 -6.96
C GLN A 146 -1.63 -17.26 -7.94
N PRO A 147 -1.95 -16.04 -7.43
CA PRO A 147 -2.03 -14.84 -8.26
C PRO A 147 -0.66 -14.41 -8.77
N ASP A 148 -0.63 -13.78 -9.94
CA ASP A 148 0.55 -13.11 -10.47
C ASP A 148 0.91 -11.90 -9.60
N TRP A 149 -0.09 -11.09 -9.26
CA TRP A 149 0.09 -9.86 -8.49
C TRP A 149 -0.84 -9.79 -7.30
N ILE A 150 -0.37 -9.17 -6.23
CA ILE A 150 -1.23 -8.71 -5.14
C ILE A 150 -1.23 -7.20 -5.14
N VAL A 151 -2.42 -6.60 -5.25
CA VAL A 151 -2.61 -5.15 -5.24
C VAL A 151 -3.70 -4.84 -4.24
N THR A 152 -3.36 -4.24 -3.10
CA THR A 152 -4.34 -4.06 -2.03
C THR A 152 -4.04 -2.85 -1.15
N SER A 153 -5.02 -2.45 -0.35
CA SER A 153 -4.85 -1.51 0.75
C SER A 153 -5.24 -2.17 2.07
N PRO A 154 -4.28 -2.82 2.76
CA PRO A 154 -4.61 -3.54 3.98
C PRO A 154 -4.93 -2.57 5.13
N PRO A 155 -5.58 -3.05 6.20
CA PRO A 155 -5.58 -2.36 7.48
C PRO A 155 -4.16 -2.00 7.93
N TYR A 156 -3.96 -0.78 8.41
CA TYR A 156 -2.61 -0.32 8.79
C TYR A 156 -2.09 -1.02 10.04
N LYS A 157 -3.00 -1.37 10.96
CA LYS A 157 -2.62 -2.13 12.13
C LYS A 157 -2.22 -3.55 11.72
N GLY A 158 -0.97 -3.91 12.01
CA GLY A 158 -0.44 -5.23 11.67
C GLY A 158 -0.07 -5.38 10.18
N ALA A 159 0.11 -4.28 9.45
CA ALA A 159 0.46 -4.26 8.03
C ALA A 159 1.59 -5.24 7.63
N LEU A 160 2.56 -5.50 8.51
CA LEU A 160 3.66 -6.44 8.23
C LEU A 160 3.16 -7.88 7.99
N ALA A 161 2.09 -8.31 8.65
CA ALA A 161 1.51 -9.65 8.43
C ALA A 161 0.96 -9.77 7.00
N PHE A 162 0.24 -8.75 6.52
CA PHE A 162 -0.28 -8.68 5.17
C PHE A 162 0.83 -8.64 4.12
N VAL A 163 1.88 -7.85 4.34
CA VAL A 163 3.04 -7.80 3.43
C VAL A 163 3.70 -9.17 3.31
N LYS A 164 3.89 -9.88 4.43
CA LYS A 164 4.48 -11.23 4.43
C LYS A 164 3.58 -12.23 3.70
N ALA A 165 2.29 -12.25 4.02
CA ALA A 165 1.32 -13.11 3.34
C ALA A 165 1.30 -12.84 1.84
N ALA A 166 1.31 -11.56 1.43
CA ALA A 166 1.33 -11.18 0.04
C ALA A 166 2.59 -11.68 -0.69
N LEU A 167 3.76 -11.51 -0.07
CA LEU A 167 5.03 -11.99 -0.63
C LEU A 167 5.12 -13.51 -0.74
N THR A 168 4.41 -14.26 0.10
CA THR A 168 4.34 -15.71 0.00
C THR A 168 3.38 -16.19 -1.10
N VAL A 169 2.28 -15.46 -1.32
CA VAL A 169 1.20 -15.88 -2.23
C VAL A 169 1.43 -15.42 -3.68
N ALA A 170 1.99 -14.22 -3.89
CA ALA A 170 2.17 -13.66 -5.23
C ALA A 170 3.33 -14.32 -6.00
N LYS A 171 3.17 -14.50 -7.31
CA LYS A 171 4.22 -15.01 -8.19
C LYS A 171 5.17 -13.93 -8.70
N LYS A 172 4.64 -12.79 -9.14
CA LYS A 172 5.39 -11.75 -9.87
C LYS A 172 5.64 -10.53 -9.03
N GLY A 173 4.63 -10.03 -8.31
CA GLY A 173 4.77 -8.75 -7.64
C GLY A 173 3.69 -8.45 -6.62
N VAL A 174 4.02 -7.53 -5.73
CA VAL A 174 3.19 -7.14 -4.60
C VAL A 174 3.20 -5.62 -4.51
N ALA A 175 2.05 -4.98 -4.59
CA ALA A 175 1.86 -3.54 -4.41
C ALA A 175 0.86 -3.27 -3.27
N LEU A 176 1.34 -2.73 -2.15
CA LEU A 176 0.51 -2.42 -0.98
C LEU A 176 0.47 -0.93 -0.72
N LYS A 177 -0.73 -0.40 -0.50
CA LYS A 177 -0.95 0.98 -0.04
C LYS A 177 -0.81 1.03 1.47
N LEU A 178 0.26 1.63 1.97
CA LEU A 178 0.66 1.60 3.38
C LEU A 178 0.87 3.01 3.95
N PRO A 179 0.76 3.19 5.27
CA PRO A 179 1.10 4.46 5.90
C PRO A 179 2.62 4.65 5.89
N LEU A 180 3.10 5.90 5.77
CA LEU A 180 4.54 6.21 5.80
C LEU A 180 5.24 5.69 7.07
N SER A 181 4.53 5.63 8.20
CA SER A 181 5.05 5.08 9.44
C SER A 181 5.45 3.61 9.34
N PHE A 182 4.94 2.87 8.34
CA PHE A 182 5.40 1.51 8.06
C PHE A 182 6.90 1.46 7.75
N LEU A 183 7.44 2.49 7.09
CA LEU A 183 8.88 2.59 6.77
C LEU A 183 9.74 3.00 7.97
N GLU A 184 9.14 3.44 9.07
CA GLU A 184 9.89 3.81 10.27
C GLU A 184 10.47 2.56 10.93
N PRO A 185 11.76 2.59 11.33
CA PRO A 185 12.40 1.47 12.00
C PRO A 185 11.87 1.32 13.43
N CYS A 186 10.84 0.49 13.62
CA CYS A 186 10.44 0.01 14.94
C CYS A 186 10.93 -1.43 15.17
N ALA A 187 11.01 -1.82 16.44
CA ALA A 187 11.57 -3.10 16.88
C ALA A 187 10.95 -4.33 16.18
N ASP A 188 9.67 -4.25 15.79
CA ASP A 188 8.92 -5.33 15.15
C ASP A 188 9.17 -5.49 13.65
N ARG A 189 9.74 -4.47 12.99
CA ARG A 189 9.85 -4.43 11.52
C ARG A 189 11.21 -4.00 10.98
N ALA A 190 12.07 -3.37 11.77
CA ALA A 190 13.36 -2.84 11.31
C ALA A 190 14.22 -3.91 10.63
N GLY A 191 14.42 -5.06 11.28
CA GLY A 191 15.20 -6.16 10.69
C GLY A 191 14.54 -6.74 9.43
N TRP A 192 13.21 -6.82 9.40
CA TRP A 192 12.49 -7.34 8.24
C TRP A 192 12.60 -6.39 7.03
N LEU A 193 12.41 -5.09 7.23
CA LEU A 193 12.53 -4.07 6.17
C LEU A 193 13.96 -3.93 5.66
N GLN A 194 14.95 -4.11 6.53
CA GLN A 194 16.35 -4.14 6.11
C GLN A 194 16.64 -5.33 5.19
N ALA A 195 16.07 -6.50 5.49
CA ALA A 195 16.22 -7.70 4.68
C ALA A 195 15.31 -7.71 3.43
N ASN A 196 14.17 -7.02 3.48
CA ASN A 196 13.14 -7.02 2.44
C ASN A 196 12.68 -5.58 2.13
N PRO A 197 13.59 -4.70 1.66
CA PRO A 197 13.19 -3.35 1.30
C PRO A 197 12.23 -3.40 0.11
N PRO A 198 11.22 -2.52 0.05
CA PRO A 198 10.46 -2.34 -1.17
C PRO A 198 11.40 -1.94 -2.31
N ALA A 199 11.20 -2.49 -3.50
CA ALA A 199 11.90 -2.09 -4.72
C ALA A 199 11.46 -0.69 -5.18
N LEU A 200 10.21 -0.34 -4.87
CA LEU A 200 9.60 0.95 -5.20
C LEU A 200 8.87 1.53 -4.00
N CYS A 201 9.06 2.82 -3.75
CA CYS A 201 8.18 3.60 -2.89
C CYS A 201 7.57 4.75 -3.70
N MET A 202 6.26 4.72 -3.96
CA MET A 202 5.54 5.86 -4.52
C MET A 202 4.85 6.62 -3.40
N MET A 203 5.33 7.82 -3.11
CA MET A 203 4.75 8.67 -2.07
C MET A 203 3.52 9.39 -2.60
N MET A 204 2.45 9.43 -1.80
CA MET A 204 1.20 10.07 -2.18
C MET A 204 0.94 11.32 -1.35
N SER A 205 0.11 12.22 -1.88
CA SER A 205 -0.47 13.32 -1.10
C SER A 205 -1.22 12.76 0.10
N ARG A 206 -1.16 13.44 1.25
CA ARG A 206 -1.86 12.97 2.46
C ARG A 206 -3.37 12.83 2.23
N ALA A 207 -3.87 11.61 2.36
CA ALA A 207 -5.30 11.35 2.26
C ALA A 207 -6.04 11.77 3.53
N ARG A 208 -7.34 12.04 3.38
CA ARG A 208 -8.27 12.27 4.49
C ARG A 208 -9.30 11.16 4.50
N TYR A 209 -9.38 10.44 5.60
CA TYR A 209 -10.39 9.41 5.81
C TYR A 209 -11.46 9.90 6.78
N GLN A 210 -12.73 9.80 6.36
CA GLN A 210 -13.86 10.11 7.24
C GLN A 210 -14.12 8.96 8.23
N PRO A 211 -14.72 9.22 9.40
CA PRO A 211 -14.95 10.53 10.04
C PRO A 211 -13.76 11.04 10.88
N ALA A 212 -12.54 10.49 10.73
CA ALA A 212 -11.46 10.73 11.71
C ALA A 212 -10.78 12.10 11.59
N HIS A 213 -10.96 12.84 10.49
CA HIS A 213 -10.19 14.06 10.16
C HIS A 213 -8.65 13.90 10.22
N VAL A 214 -8.14 12.67 10.40
CA VAL A 214 -6.71 12.38 10.40
C VAL A 214 -6.21 12.41 8.96
N ARG A 215 -5.14 13.18 8.75
CA ARG A 215 -4.37 13.16 7.50
C ARG A 215 -3.26 12.14 7.64
N VAL A 216 -3.35 11.06 6.89
CA VAL A 216 -2.32 10.03 6.87
C VAL A 216 -1.42 10.27 5.66
N GLY A 217 -0.11 10.27 5.88
CA GLY A 217 0.83 10.15 4.77
C GLY A 217 0.90 8.68 4.37
N GLU A 218 0.69 8.40 3.09
CA GLU A 218 0.67 7.05 2.55
C GLU A 218 1.63 6.93 1.38
N PHE A 219 1.97 5.69 1.05
CA PHE A 219 2.74 5.34 -0.13
C PHE A 219 2.27 4.00 -0.70
N TRP A 220 2.55 3.75 -1.98
CA TRP A 220 2.59 2.38 -2.51
C TRP A 220 3.99 1.82 -2.30
N GLY A 221 4.08 0.74 -1.53
CA GLY A 221 5.28 -0.10 -1.49
C GLY A 221 5.13 -1.21 -2.52
N VAL A 222 6.15 -1.38 -3.37
CA VAL A 222 6.20 -2.49 -4.33
C VAL A 222 7.36 -3.41 -4.02
N TRP A 223 7.08 -4.70 -3.96
CA TRP A 223 8.06 -5.76 -3.80
C TRP A 223 7.91 -6.79 -4.92
N TYR A 224 9.01 -7.49 -5.21
CA TYR A 224 9.08 -8.61 -6.13
C TYR A 224 9.49 -9.84 -5.31
N PRO A 225 8.66 -10.91 -5.27
CA PRO A 225 8.97 -12.14 -4.56
C PRO A 225 10.31 -12.75 -5.01
N PRO A 226 11.03 -13.47 -4.15
CA PRO A 226 12.27 -14.12 -4.54
C PRO A 226 12.03 -15.13 -5.68
N GLY A 227 12.68 -14.95 -6.83
CA GLY A 227 12.56 -15.85 -7.99
C GLY A 227 11.59 -15.40 -9.08
N SER A 228 10.99 -14.21 -8.96
CA SER A 228 10.20 -13.54 -10.01
C SER A 228 11.06 -12.83 -11.07
#